data_AF-A0A6L2Q213-F1
#
_entry.id   AF-A0A6L2Q213-F1
#
_cell.length_a   1.000
_cell.length_b   1.000
_cell.length_c   1.000
_cell.angle_alpha   90.00
_cell.angle_beta   90.00
_cell.angle_gamma   90.00
#
_symmetry.space_group_name_H-M   'P 1'
#
loop_
_entity.id
_entity.type
_entity.pdbx_description
1 polymer ?
#
loop_
_entity_poly.entity_id
_entity_poly.type
_entity_poly.pdbx_seq_one_letter_code
_entity_poly.pdbx_strand_id
1 'polypeptide(L)' 'MDELHPDLRDLMDTMNRLSLLPSDFEGKQKVSDWLTTLSGMQASDELSETQVRQLIFDLESSYNAFNKLLHHT' A
#
# COMPACT_ATOMS: atom_id res chain seq x y z
N MET A 1 -1.25 4.49 -14.80
CA MET A 1 -1.11 3.33 -13.86
C MET A 1 0.30 2.77 -13.81
N ASP A 2 0.92 2.64 -14.97
CA ASP A 2 2.33 2.38 -15.18
C ASP A 2 3.29 3.17 -14.26
N GLU A 3 2.95 4.40 -13.87
CA GLU A 3 3.76 5.20 -12.95
C GLU A 3 3.66 4.76 -11.48
N LEU A 4 2.45 4.44 -10.99
CA LEU A 4 2.19 4.18 -9.56
C LEU A 4 2.34 2.71 -9.16
N HIS A 5 2.02 1.80 -10.09
CA HIS A 5 2.04 0.35 -9.82
C HIS A 5 3.41 -0.17 -9.36
N PRO A 6 4.55 0.21 -10.00
CA PRO A 6 5.87 -0.23 -9.58
C PRO A 6 6.20 0.16 -8.13
N ASP A 7 5.91 1.40 -7.74
CA ASP A 7 6.22 1.90 -6.39
C ASP A 7 5.43 1.16 -5.30
N LEU A 8 4.14 0.91 -5.55
CA LEU A 8 3.30 0.13 -4.63
C LEU A 8 3.76 -1.33 -4.54
N ARG A 9 4.28 -1.87 -5.64
CA ARG A 9 4.81 -3.24 -5.66
C ARG A 9 6.09 -3.33 -4.83
N ASP A 10 6.99 -2.39 -4.99
CA ASP A 10 8.22 -2.30 -4.21
C ASP A 10 7.95 -2.09 -2.71
N LEU A 11 6.91 -1.29 -2.38
CA LEU A 11 6.45 -1.13 -1.00
C LEU A 11 5.96 -2.47 -0.41
N MET A 12 5.12 -3.21 -1.13
CA MET A 12 4.65 -4.52 -0.70
C MET A 12 5.80 -5.52 -0.51
N ASP A 13 6.71 -5.60 -1.47
CA ASP A 13 7.86 -6.51 -1.42
C ASP A 13 8.80 -6.14 -0.25
N THR A 14 8.96 -4.84 0.04
CA THR A 14 9.68 -4.36 1.22
C THR A 14 8.99 -4.79 2.51
N MET A 15 7.66 -4.60 2.62
CA MET A 15 6.90 -5.04 3.80
C MET A 15 6.97 -6.56 4.01
N ASN A 16 7.00 -7.35 2.93
CA ASN A 16 7.14 -8.82 3.02
C ASN A 16 8.52 -9.26 3.51
N ARG A 17 9.57 -8.48 3.24
CA ARG A 17 10.94 -8.74 3.71
C ARG A 17 11.20 -8.29 5.15
N LEU A 18 10.39 -7.40 5.69
CA LEU A 18 10.53 -6.92 7.06
C LEU A 18 9.97 -7.95 8.05
N SER A 19 10.86 -8.73 8.66
CA SER A 19 10.51 -9.76 9.65
C SER A 19 9.85 -9.21 10.92
N LEU A 20 10.02 -7.92 11.21
CA LEU A 20 9.36 -7.23 12.32
C LEU A 20 7.86 -7.01 12.07
N LEU A 21 7.40 -7.06 10.82
CA LEU A 21 6.00 -6.88 10.50
C LEU A 21 5.23 -8.19 10.72
N PRO A 22 4.15 -8.18 11.51
CA PRO A 22 3.25 -9.31 11.62
C PRO A 22 2.75 -9.78 10.26
N SER A 23 2.44 -11.08 10.15
CA SER A 23 1.89 -11.67 8.93
C SER A 23 0.54 -11.06 8.56
N ASP A 24 -0.22 -10.61 9.56
CA ASP A 24 -1.54 -9.98 9.47
C ASP A 24 -1.47 -8.44 9.56
N PHE A 25 -0.30 -7.84 9.34
CA PHE A 25 -0.14 -6.39 9.36
C PHE A 25 -1.10 -5.73 8.36
N GLU A 26 -2.02 -4.91 8.86
CA GLU A 26 -3.10 -4.27 8.09
C GLU A 26 -2.60 -3.54 6.83
N GLY A 27 -1.42 -2.89 6.92
CA GLY A 27 -0.84 -2.18 5.78
C GLY A 27 -0.50 -3.09 4.60
N LYS A 28 -0.16 -4.38 4.84
CA LYS A 28 0.03 -5.36 3.75
C LYS A 28 -1.29 -5.60 3.01
N GLN A 29 -2.38 -5.80 3.73
CA GLN A 29 -3.69 -6.03 3.11
C GLN A 29 -4.10 -4.83 2.26
N LYS A 30 -4.01 -3.61 2.81
CA LYS A 30 -4.37 -2.37 2.09
C LYS A 30 -3.56 -2.18 0.81
N VAL A 31 -2.24 -2.36 0.86
CA VAL A 31 -1.38 -2.25 -0.33
C VAL A 31 -1.69 -3.36 -1.34
N SER A 32 -2.03 -4.57 -0.89
CA SER A 32 -2.46 -5.67 -1.78
C SER A 32 -3.75 -5.34 -2.54
N ASP A 33 -4.73 -4.75 -1.85
CA ASP A 33 -6.01 -4.40 -2.45
C ASP A 33 -5.84 -3.29 -3.49
N TRP A 34 -4.97 -2.31 -3.19
CA TRP A 34 -4.59 -1.29 -4.16
C TRP A 34 -3.86 -1.88 -5.36
N LEU A 35 -2.85 -2.74 -5.16
CA LEU A 35 -2.17 -3.42 -6.27
C LEU A 35 -3.12 -4.25 -7.15
N THR A 36 -4.12 -4.90 -6.55
CA THR A 36 -5.17 -5.62 -7.29
C THR A 36 -5.99 -4.66 -8.14
N THR A 37 -6.41 -3.53 -7.57
CA THR A 37 -7.11 -2.46 -8.27
C THR A 37 -6.27 -1.92 -9.43
N LEU A 38 -4.99 -1.61 -9.19
CA LEU A 38 -4.09 -1.05 -10.20
C LEU A 38 -3.84 -2.04 -11.34
N SER A 39 -3.73 -3.34 -11.03
CA SER A 39 -3.48 -4.39 -12.03
C SER A 39 -4.68 -4.65 -12.94
N GLY A 40 -5.89 -4.25 -12.53
CA GLY A 40 -7.10 -4.34 -13.35
C GLY A 40 -7.30 -3.16 -14.32
N MET A 41 -6.45 -2.13 -14.23
CA MET A 41 -6.56 -0.91 -15.02
C MET A 41 -5.56 -0.92 -16.19
N GLN A 42 -5.90 -0.26 -17.29
CA GLN A 42 -4.98 -0.07 -18.41
C GLN A 42 -3.81 0.82 -17.97
N ALA A 43 -2.65 0.69 -18.62
CA ALA A 43 -1.49 1.51 -18.31
C ALA A 43 -1.80 3.02 -18.37
N SER A 44 -2.62 3.45 -19.32
CA SER A 44 -3.05 4.84 -19.52
C SER A 44 -4.16 5.31 -18.58
N ASP A 45 -4.76 4.42 -17.79
CA ASP A 45 -5.84 4.81 -16.88
C ASP A 45 -5.28 5.58 -15.68
N GLU A 46 -6.08 6.53 -15.21
CA GLU A 46 -5.82 7.36 -14.04
C GLU A 46 -6.80 7.02 -12.91
N LEU A 47 -6.36 7.20 -11.67
CA LEU A 47 -7.23 7.11 -10.51
C LEU A 47 -8.18 8.32 -10.49
N SER A 48 -9.46 8.08 -10.20
CA SER A 48 -10.40 9.16 -9.88
C SER A 48 -9.98 9.90 -8.60
N GLU A 49 -10.41 11.16 -8.44
CA GLU A 49 -10.13 11.94 -7.22
C GLU A 49 -10.53 11.20 -5.92
N THR A 50 -11.64 10.47 -5.95
CA THR A 50 -12.11 9.67 -4.81
C THR A 50 -11.14 8.52 -4.50
N GLN A 51 -10.68 7.80 -5.52
CA GLN A 51 -9.70 6.74 -5.35
C GLN A 51 -8.36 7.30 -4.83
N VAL A 52 -7.92 8.46 -5.34
CA VAL A 52 -6.70 9.11 -4.84
C VAL A 52 -6.83 9.44 -3.35
N ARG A 53 -7.94 10.05 -2.92
CA ARG A 53 -8.16 10.34 -1.49
C ARG A 53 -8.19 9.08 -0.63
N GLN A 54 -8.83 8.02 -1.12
CA GLN A 54 -8.88 6.74 -0.40
C GLN A 54 -7.48 6.10 -0.30
N LEU A 55 -6.70 6.12 -1.38
CA LEU A 55 -5.32 5.61 -1.40
C LEU A 55 -4.45 6.35 -0.39
N ILE A 56 -4.51 7.68 -0.39
CA ILE A 56 -3.75 8.50 0.57
C ILE A 56 -4.14 8.14 2.01
N PHE A 57 -5.44 8.07 2.31
CA PHE A 57 -5.92 7.71 3.64
C PHE A 57 -5.44 6.32 4.07
N ASP A 58 -5.50 5.33 3.19
CA ASP A 58 -5.07 3.96 3.49
C ASP A 58 -3.56 3.88 3.72
N LEU A 59 -2.76 4.62 2.94
CA LEU A 59 -1.31 4.70 3.11
C LEU A 59 -0.93 5.43 4.41
N GLU A 60 -1.58 6.55 4.73
CA GLU A 60 -1.36 7.27 6.00
C GLU A 60 -1.73 6.42 7.21
N SER A 61 -2.85 5.71 7.14
CA SER A 61 -3.28 4.78 8.18
C SER A 61 -2.26 3.64 8.36
N SER A 62 -1.79 3.05 7.27
CA SER A 62 -0.78 1.98 7.28
C SER A 62 0.56 2.46 7.83
N TYR A 63 0.99 3.66 7.45
CA TYR A 63 2.20 4.30 7.97
C TYR A 63 2.10 4.59 9.48
N ASN A 64 0.94 5.07 9.95
CA ASN A 64 0.70 5.28 11.37
C ASN A 64 0.72 3.97 12.16
N ALA A 65 0.15 2.89 11.62
CA ALA A 65 0.22 1.56 12.23
C ALA A 65 1.66 1.03 12.28
N PHE A 66 2.42 1.23 11.20
CA PHE A 66 3.85 0.90 11.13
C PHE A 66 4.66 1.66 12.19
N ASN A 67 4.48 2.97 12.30
CA ASN A 67 5.16 3.77 13.31
C ASN A 67 4.80 3.35 14.73
N LYS A 68 3.53 3.04 15.02
CA LYS A 68 3.15 2.53 16.35
C LYS A 68 3.86 1.23 16.69
N LEU A 69 4.07 0.37 15.68
CA LEU A 69 4.80 -0.89 15.85
C LEU A 69 6.27 -0.63 16.13
N LEU A 70 6.93 0.27 15.39
CA LEU A 70 8.33 0.63 15.62
C LEU A 70 8.59 1.24 17.01
N HIS A 71 7.65 2.03 17.54
CA HIS A 71 7.78 2.64 18.86
C HIS A 71 7.32 1.72 20.01
N HIS A 72 6.75 0.55 19.71
CA HIS A 72 6.41 -0.49 20.70
C HIS A 72 7.47 -1.61 20.80
N THR A 73 8.46 -1.62 19.90
CA THR A 73 9.69 -2.43 20.00
C THR A 73 10.80 -1.69 20.73
#